data_AF-A0A413S286-F1
#
_entry.id   AF-A0A413S286-F1
#
_cell.length_a   1.000
_cell.length_b   1.000
_cell.length_c   1.000
_cell.angle_alpha   90.00
_cell.angle_beta   90.00
_cell.angle_gamma   90.00
#
_symmetry.space_group_name_H-M   'P 1'
#
loop_
_entity.id
_entity.type
_entity.pdbx_description
1 polymer ?
#
loop_
_entity_poly.entity_id
_entity_poly.type
_entity_poly.pdbx_seq_one_letter_code
_entity_poly.pdbx_strand_id
1 'polypeptide(L)'
;MNKTSEWGKKVINKALEYANYEWYATEKNVKHGIDSNGIEVDSPDVTWKGEKLNCGWWKVNQKNIGIPYGWGLDSTLEEFENGLDSGKYAGNVPEDKSRRISYDCVGVDCSGLLTICWNLPQKISTRVIPDYANIVERIEEIQQGDVFAKIGSHVMFFKEFASEDQKVAVIIDATRSTGKVSVRQENVEELLGKGYKIYRKR
;
A
#
# COMPACT_ATOMS: atom_id res chain seq x y z
N MET A 1 2.60 0.65 -27.06
CA MET A 1 1.49 -0.30 -26.78
C MET A 1 1.80 -1.04 -25.48
N ASN A 2 0.98 -0.88 -24.45
CA ASN A 2 1.16 -1.60 -23.18
C ASN A 2 1.05 -3.11 -23.43
N LYS A 3 2.13 -3.86 -23.16
CA LYS A 3 2.08 -5.32 -23.09
C LYS A 3 1.32 -5.67 -21.83
N THR A 4 0.14 -6.27 -21.96
CA THR A 4 -0.69 -6.58 -20.81
C THR A 4 -1.06 -8.06 -20.84
N SER A 5 -0.47 -8.84 -19.93
CA SER A 5 -0.87 -10.22 -19.66
C SER A 5 -2.17 -10.29 -18.85
N GLU A 6 -2.91 -11.39 -18.93
CA GLU A 6 -4.10 -11.62 -18.10
C GLU A 6 -3.75 -11.60 -16.60
N TRP A 7 -2.59 -12.15 -16.25
CA TRP A 7 -2.04 -12.06 -14.90
C TRP A 7 -1.86 -10.60 -14.45
N GLY A 8 -1.23 -9.77 -15.28
CA GLY A 8 -1.01 -8.36 -14.98
C GLY A 8 -2.30 -7.59 -14.71
N LYS A 9 -3.34 -7.85 -15.51
CA LYS A 9 -4.68 -7.28 -15.29
C LYS A 9 -5.27 -7.69 -13.95
N LYS A 10 -5.16 -8.97 -13.59
CA LYS A 10 -5.67 -9.49 -12.30
C LYS A 10 -4.97 -8.82 -11.12
N VAL A 11 -3.65 -8.67 -11.17
CA VAL A 11 -2.87 -7.97 -10.13
C VAL A 11 -3.32 -6.52 -9.98
N ILE A 12 -3.44 -5.79 -11.08
CA ILE A 12 -3.82 -4.37 -11.05
C ILE A 12 -5.28 -4.18 -10.64
N ASN A 13 -6.19 -5.05 -11.08
CA ASN A 13 -7.59 -5.01 -10.64
C ASN A 13 -7.69 -5.22 -9.12
N LYS A 14 -6.95 -6.17 -8.55
CA LYS A 14 -6.91 -6.37 -7.10
C LYS A 14 -6.35 -5.14 -6.37
N ALA A 15 -5.30 -4.51 -6.89
CA ALA A 15 -4.77 -3.27 -6.31
C ALA A 15 -5.78 -2.11 -6.38
N LEU A 16 -6.55 -2.02 -7.48
CA LEU A 16 -7.62 -1.04 -7.65
C LEU A 16 -8.81 -1.29 -6.72
N GLU A 17 -9.15 -2.55 -6.42
CA GLU A 17 -10.17 -2.86 -5.41
C GLU A 17 -9.80 -2.24 -4.06
N TYR A 18 -8.52 -2.31 -3.65
CA TYR A 18 -8.04 -1.70 -2.41
C TYR A 18 -7.97 -0.18 -2.48
N ALA A 19 -7.55 0.39 -3.62
CA ALA A 19 -7.46 1.83 -3.81
C ALA A 19 -8.84 2.51 -3.84
N ASN A 20 -9.86 1.80 -4.32
CA ASN A 20 -11.22 2.31 -4.47
C ASN A 20 -12.20 1.72 -3.44
N TYR A 21 -11.71 0.96 -2.47
CA TYR A 21 -12.60 0.32 -1.49
C TYR A 21 -13.37 1.37 -0.70
N GLU A 22 -14.70 1.26 -0.72
CA GLU A 22 -15.58 2.15 0.03
C GLU A 22 -15.89 1.56 1.39
N TRP A 23 -15.71 2.32 2.46
CA TRP A 23 -15.92 1.85 3.83
C TRP A 23 -16.32 2.97 4.78
N TYR A 24 -16.84 2.61 5.96
CA TYR A 24 -17.23 3.53 7.01
C TYR A 24 -16.44 3.23 8.29
N ALA A 25 -16.03 4.29 8.99
CA ALA A 25 -15.41 4.21 10.30
C ALA A 25 -16.36 4.77 11.36
N THR A 26 -16.25 4.31 12.59
CA THR A 26 -16.85 4.95 13.76
C THR A 26 -15.77 5.41 14.73
N GLU A 27 -16.13 6.09 15.82
CA GLU A 27 -15.18 6.56 16.84
C GLU A 27 -14.31 5.43 17.42
N LYS A 28 -14.84 4.20 17.51
CA LYS A 28 -14.09 3.04 18.02
C LYS A 28 -12.86 2.69 17.16
N ASN A 29 -12.86 3.11 15.90
CA ASN A 29 -11.82 2.78 14.92
C ASN A 29 -10.68 3.83 14.90
N VAL A 30 -10.79 4.91 15.68
CA VAL A 30 -9.78 5.96 15.81
C VAL A 30 -8.81 5.60 16.94
N LYS A 31 -7.50 5.76 16.71
CA LYS A 31 -6.48 5.63 17.74
C LYS A 31 -5.31 6.58 17.52
N HIS A 32 -5.01 7.35 18.57
CA HIS A 32 -3.81 8.20 18.71
C HIS A 32 -3.19 7.93 20.07
N GLY A 33 -2.17 7.08 20.12
CA GLY A 33 -1.47 6.68 21.34
C GLY A 33 -1.40 5.17 21.54
N ILE A 34 -1.19 4.75 22.80
CA ILE A 34 -0.81 3.37 23.13
C ILE A 34 -2.00 2.39 23.09
N ASP A 35 -1.90 1.33 22.28
CA ASP A 35 -2.86 0.24 22.17
C ASP A 35 -2.82 -0.74 23.37
N SER A 36 -3.60 -1.82 23.31
CA SER A 36 -3.70 -2.80 24.39
C SER A 36 -2.40 -3.59 24.64
N ASN A 37 -1.46 -3.57 23.69
CA ASN A 37 -0.20 -4.29 23.71
C ASN A 37 1.01 -3.38 23.95
N GLY A 38 0.78 -2.11 24.32
CA GLY A 38 1.86 -1.16 24.57
C GLY A 38 2.51 -0.63 23.28
N ILE A 39 1.81 -0.62 22.16
CA ILE A 39 2.29 -0.14 20.87
C ILE A 39 1.63 1.19 20.55
N GLU A 40 2.43 2.18 20.15
CA GLU A 40 1.93 3.47 19.69
C GLU A 40 1.27 3.32 18.31
N VAL A 41 0.02 3.74 18.23
CA VAL A 41 -0.82 3.68 17.03
C VAL A 41 -1.31 5.08 16.69
N ASP A 42 -1.14 5.44 15.42
CA ASP A 42 -1.61 6.70 14.86
C ASP A 42 -2.45 6.41 13.61
N SER A 43 -3.78 6.46 13.76
CA SER A 43 -4.70 6.22 12.65
C SER A 43 -4.67 7.37 11.64
N PRO A 44 -4.67 7.15 10.31
CA PRO A 44 -4.67 8.23 9.32
C PRO A 44 -6.05 8.89 9.13
N ASP A 45 -6.79 9.14 10.21
CA ASP A 45 -8.01 9.93 10.16
C ASP A 45 -7.71 11.43 10.11
N VAL A 46 -8.71 12.25 9.77
CA VAL A 46 -8.53 13.71 9.61
C VAL A 46 -8.09 14.46 10.88
N THR A 47 -8.19 13.85 12.06
CA THR A 47 -7.70 14.43 13.31
C THR A 47 -6.20 14.18 13.52
N TRP A 48 -5.61 13.21 12.81
CA TRP A 48 -4.17 12.96 12.86
C TRP A 48 -3.37 14.05 12.15
N LYS A 49 -2.39 14.59 12.87
CA LYS A 49 -1.40 15.53 12.36
C LYS A 49 -0.03 15.16 12.91
N GLY A 50 0.66 14.25 12.23
CA GLY A 50 2.04 13.94 12.55
C GLY A 50 2.96 15.14 12.32
N GLU A 51 4.07 15.18 13.06
CA GLU A 51 5.14 16.16 12.88
C GLU A 51 5.78 16.04 11.50
N LYS A 52 5.94 14.80 11.01
CA LYS A 52 6.59 14.50 9.73
C LYS A 52 5.60 14.17 8.62
N LEU A 53 4.44 13.63 8.98
CA LEU A 53 3.47 13.07 8.05
C LEU A 53 2.09 13.69 8.26
N ASN A 54 1.69 14.56 7.33
CA ASN A 54 0.34 15.10 7.27
C ASN A 54 -0.52 14.26 6.31
N CYS A 55 -0.87 13.05 6.75
CA CYS A 55 -1.53 12.03 5.94
C CYS A 55 -2.96 11.67 6.40
N GLY A 56 -3.49 12.39 7.39
CA GLY A 56 -4.86 12.22 7.86
C GLY A 56 -5.87 12.51 6.75
N TRP A 57 -6.78 11.59 6.48
CA TRP A 57 -7.70 11.72 5.34
C TRP A 57 -9.09 11.15 5.59
N TRP A 58 -9.22 10.02 6.30
CA TRP A 58 -10.51 9.37 6.48
C TRP A 58 -11.31 10.02 7.62
N LYS A 59 -12.64 9.95 7.53
CA LYS A 59 -13.57 10.63 8.43
C LYS A 59 -14.51 9.63 9.09
N VAL A 60 -14.74 9.82 10.38
CA VAL A 60 -15.73 9.08 11.15
C VAL A 60 -17.14 9.37 10.62
N ASN A 61 -17.99 8.34 10.60
CA ASN A 61 -19.40 8.37 10.18
C ASN A 61 -19.61 8.93 8.76
N GLN A 62 -18.60 8.82 7.91
CA GLN A 62 -18.64 9.20 6.50
C GLN A 62 -18.07 8.09 5.64
N LYS A 63 -18.45 8.11 4.37
CA LYS A 63 -17.90 7.19 3.38
C LYS A 63 -16.46 7.57 3.07
N ASN A 64 -15.55 6.62 3.21
CA ASN A 64 -14.12 6.76 2.92
C ASN A 64 -13.76 5.87 1.72
N ILE A 65 -12.78 6.30 0.92
CA ILE A 65 -12.33 5.58 -0.28
C ILE A 65 -10.83 5.30 -0.21
N GLY A 66 -10.49 4.02 -0.26
CA GLY A 66 -9.15 3.47 -0.19
C GLY A 66 -8.85 2.86 1.18
N ILE A 67 -8.26 1.67 1.19
CA ILE A 67 -7.85 0.98 2.44
C ILE A 67 -6.75 1.80 3.14
N PRO A 68 -6.85 2.04 4.46
CA PRO A 68 -5.86 2.81 5.19
C PRO A 68 -4.50 2.10 5.25
N TYR A 69 -3.44 2.89 5.31
CA TYR A 69 -2.09 2.37 5.52
C TYR A 69 -1.99 1.77 6.92
N GLY A 70 -1.60 0.50 7.01
CA GLY A 70 -1.38 -0.22 8.27
C GLY A 70 0.04 -0.75 8.33
N TRP A 71 0.92 -0.10 9.10
CA TRP A 71 2.33 -0.50 9.20
C TRP A 71 2.49 -1.98 9.60
N GLY A 72 3.11 -2.76 8.72
CA GLY A 72 3.35 -4.18 8.97
C GLY A 72 2.17 -5.09 8.66
N LEU A 73 1.03 -4.57 8.21
CA LEU A 73 -0.21 -5.34 8.00
C LEU A 73 -0.45 -5.68 6.52
N ASP A 74 -1.29 -6.68 6.31
CA ASP A 74 -1.70 -7.24 5.02
C ASP A 74 -3.16 -7.71 5.04
N SER A 75 -4.05 -6.99 5.75
CA SER A 75 -5.46 -7.36 5.86
C SER A 75 -6.10 -7.59 4.49
N THR A 76 -6.79 -8.71 4.34
CA THR A 76 -7.79 -8.89 3.29
C THR A 76 -8.94 -7.88 3.46
N LEU A 77 -9.75 -7.66 2.42
CA LEU A 77 -10.93 -6.78 2.53
C LEU A 77 -11.92 -7.29 3.59
N GLU A 78 -12.12 -8.61 3.68
CA GLU A 78 -12.97 -9.24 4.69
C GLU A 78 -12.41 -9.06 6.11
N GLU A 79 -11.11 -9.29 6.32
CA GLU A 79 -10.48 -9.05 7.62
C GLU A 79 -10.51 -7.58 8.02
N PHE A 80 -10.39 -6.68 7.03
CA PHE A 80 -10.51 -5.26 7.25
C PHE A 80 -11.90 -4.89 7.77
N GLU A 81 -12.96 -5.30 7.08
CA GLU A 81 -14.35 -5.03 7.50
C GLU A 81 -14.69 -5.65 8.85
N ASN A 82 -14.43 -6.95 9.01
CA ASN A 82 -14.67 -7.66 10.27
C ASN A 82 -13.88 -7.01 11.42
N GLY A 83 -12.65 -6.58 11.15
CA GLY A 83 -11.83 -5.83 12.09
C GLY A 83 -12.48 -4.52 12.51
N LEU A 84 -12.94 -3.71 11.56
CA LEU A 84 -13.64 -2.47 11.87
C LEU A 84 -14.88 -2.72 12.72
N ASP A 85 -15.68 -3.73 12.38
CA ASP A 85 -16.89 -4.10 13.12
C ASP A 85 -16.59 -4.56 14.54
N SER A 86 -15.51 -5.32 14.73
CA SER A 86 -15.03 -5.74 16.05
C SER A 86 -14.36 -4.62 16.88
N GLY A 87 -14.15 -3.44 16.28
CA GLY A 87 -13.59 -2.28 16.96
C GLY A 87 -12.08 -2.13 16.85
N LYS A 88 -11.44 -2.80 15.89
CA LYS A 88 -10.03 -2.55 15.55
C LYS A 88 -9.82 -1.16 14.95
N TYR A 89 -8.61 -0.65 15.07
CA TYR A 89 -8.24 0.67 14.59
C TYR A 89 -8.00 0.66 13.07
N ALA A 90 -8.51 1.68 12.38
CA ALA A 90 -8.36 1.83 10.93
C ALA A 90 -6.99 2.41 10.59
N GLY A 91 -6.03 1.55 10.27
CA GLY A 91 -4.67 1.93 9.90
C GLY A 91 -3.77 2.29 11.09
N ASN A 92 -2.47 2.37 10.79
CA ASN A 92 -1.42 2.82 11.68
C ASN A 92 -0.27 3.39 10.84
N VAL A 93 -0.02 4.70 10.96
CA VAL A 93 1.01 5.43 10.21
C VAL A 93 2.09 5.93 11.16
N PRO A 94 3.11 5.12 11.45
CA PRO A 94 4.13 5.51 12.39
C PRO A 94 5.10 6.51 11.77
N GLU A 95 5.50 7.50 12.57
CA GLU A 95 6.49 8.51 12.16
C GLU A 95 7.85 7.88 11.86
N ASP A 96 8.27 6.91 12.67
CA ASP A 96 9.49 6.13 12.48
C ASP A 96 9.17 4.70 12.01
N LYS A 97 10.13 4.09 11.30
CA LYS A 97 10.01 2.73 10.77
C LYS A 97 10.47 1.64 11.75
N SER A 98 10.90 2.01 12.96
CA SER A 98 11.36 1.07 14.00
C SER A 98 10.22 0.57 14.89
N ARG A 99 9.05 1.22 14.82
CA ARG A 99 7.86 0.83 15.59
C ARG A 99 7.43 -0.61 15.30
N ARG A 100 7.02 -1.29 16.38
CA ARG A 100 6.42 -2.62 16.36
C ARG A 100 5.08 -2.59 15.60
N ILE A 101 4.69 -3.74 15.07
CA ILE A 101 3.41 -3.92 14.37
C ILE A 101 2.29 -4.04 15.42
N SER A 102 1.24 -3.24 15.29
CA SER A 102 0.02 -3.39 16.10
C SER A 102 -0.99 -4.28 15.37
N TYR A 103 -1.36 -5.40 15.99
CA TYR A 103 -2.39 -6.31 15.48
C TYR A 103 -3.82 -5.93 15.93
N ASP A 104 -3.94 -4.88 16.74
CA ASP A 104 -5.21 -4.20 17.06
C ASP A 104 -5.66 -3.27 15.93
N CYS A 105 -4.82 -3.10 14.89
CA CYS A 105 -5.12 -2.34 13.69
C CYS A 105 -5.51 -3.25 12.52
N VAL A 106 -6.20 -2.66 11.53
CA VAL A 106 -6.45 -3.26 10.21
C VAL A 106 -6.04 -2.31 9.09
N GLY A 107 -5.63 -2.89 7.96
CA GLY A 107 -5.14 -2.14 6.79
C GLY A 107 -3.98 -2.87 6.12
N VAL A 108 -3.28 -2.18 5.23
CA VAL A 108 -2.13 -2.76 4.51
C VAL A 108 -0.95 -1.79 4.48
N ASP A 109 0.27 -2.33 4.57
CA ASP A 109 1.48 -1.60 4.13
C ASP A 109 1.79 -1.89 2.66
N CYS A 110 2.89 -1.32 2.13
CA CYS A 110 3.26 -1.51 0.74
C CYS A 110 3.52 -2.98 0.38
N SER A 111 4.16 -3.74 1.26
CA SER A 111 4.45 -5.17 1.07
C SER A 111 3.27 -6.09 1.41
N GLY A 112 2.37 -5.65 2.29
CA GLY A 112 1.10 -6.31 2.54
C GLY A 112 0.19 -6.24 1.32
N LEU A 113 0.07 -5.06 0.71
CA LEU A 113 -0.62 -4.91 -0.56
C LEU A 113 0.04 -5.77 -1.66
N LEU A 114 1.38 -5.85 -1.68
CA LEU A 114 2.10 -6.76 -2.57
C LEU A 114 1.66 -8.22 -2.40
N THR A 115 1.64 -8.67 -1.14
CA THR A 115 1.27 -10.03 -0.74
C THR A 115 -0.12 -10.39 -1.26
N ILE A 116 -1.10 -9.50 -1.04
CA ILE A 116 -2.47 -9.69 -1.50
C ILE A 116 -2.55 -9.73 -3.03
N CYS A 117 -2.03 -8.72 -3.73
CA CYS A 117 -2.23 -8.61 -5.18
C CYS A 117 -1.46 -9.69 -5.96
N TRP A 118 -0.33 -10.17 -5.41
CA TRP A 118 0.39 -11.31 -5.97
C TRP A 118 -0.15 -12.66 -5.48
N ASN A 119 -1.18 -12.69 -4.62
CA ASN A 119 -1.76 -13.90 -4.06
C ASN A 119 -0.70 -14.83 -3.46
N LEU A 120 0.14 -14.28 -2.59
CA LEU A 120 1.17 -15.03 -1.88
C LEU A 120 0.56 -15.70 -0.63
N PRO A 121 1.08 -16.86 -0.19
CA PRO A 121 0.49 -17.62 0.91
C PRO A 121 0.68 -16.97 2.29
N GLN A 122 1.59 -16.01 2.42
CA GLN A 122 1.87 -15.30 3.67
C GLN A 122 2.49 -13.93 3.39
N LYS A 123 2.36 -13.00 4.34
CA LYS A 123 3.01 -11.69 4.26
C LYS A 123 4.50 -11.82 4.00
N ILE A 124 4.97 -11.07 3.00
CA ILE A 124 6.40 -10.92 2.74
C ILE A 124 6.90 -9.52 3.05
N SER A 125 8.18 -9.40 3.39
CA SER A 125 8.88 -8.12 3.44
C SER A 125 9.32 -7.70 2.04
N THR A 126 9.47 -6.39 1.80
CA THR A 126 10.14 -5.90 0.58
C THR A 126 11.57 -6.44 0.42
N ARG A 127 12.21 -6.92 1.50
CA ARG A 127 13.55 -7.53 1.48
C ARG A 127 13.63 -8.84 0.69
N VAL A 128 12.54 -9.61 0.66
CA VAL A 128 12.51 -10.96 0.07
C VAL A 128 11.81 -10.99 -1.30
N ILE A 129 11.45 -9.83 -1.87
CA ILE A 129 10.90 -9.74 -3.23
C ILE A 129 11.77 -10.51 -4.26
N PRO A 130 13.13 -10.47 -4.22
CA PRO A 130 13.97 -11.21 -5.16
C PRO A 130 13.79 -12.74 -5.13
N ASP A 131 13.21 -13.30 -4.06
CA ASP A 131 12.94 -14.74 -3.96
C ASP A 131 11.69 -15.14 -4.77
N TYR A 132 10.76 -14.20 -5.00
CA TYR A 132 9.48 -14.41 -5.68
C TYR A 132 9.40 -13.80 -7.08
N ALA A 133 10.39 -12.98 -7.45
CA ALA A 133 10.34 -12.18 -8.66
C ALA A 133 11.69 -12.16 -9.39
N ASN A 134 11.63 -11.88 -10.69
CA ASN A 134 12.78 -11.60 -11.53
C ASN A 134 12.87 -10.10 -11.79
N ILE A 135 14.09 -9.59 -11.96
CA ILE A 135 14.32 -8.21 -12.38
C ILE A 135 13.87 -8.07 -13.85
N VAL A 136 13.17 -6.99 -14.15
CA VAL A 136 12.91 -6.55 -15.52
C VAL A 136 13.94 -5.46 -15.83
N GLU A 137 14.94 -5.80 -16.63
CA GLU A 137 16.12 -4.95 -16.87
C GLU A 137 15.82 -3.71 -17.73
N ARG A 138 14.78 -3.79 -18.55
CA ARG A 138 14.43 -2.78 -19.55
C ARG A 138 13.07 -2.17 -19.27
N ILE A 139 12.98 -0.84 -19.21
CA ILE A 139 11.71 -0.15 -18.96
C ILE A 139 10.68 -0.48 -20.04
N GLU A 140 11.11 -0.73 -21.28
CA GLU A 140 10.24 -1.07 -22.41
C GLU A 140 9.61 -2.47 -22.27
N GLU A 141 10.10 -3.28 -21.34
CA GLU A 141 9.55 -4.59 -21.03
C GLU A 141 8.56 -4.57 -19.89
N ILE A 142 8.45 -3.46 -19.14
CA ILE A 142 7.52 -3.37 -18.02
C ILE A 142 6.08 -3.64 -18.50
N GLN A 143 5.32 -4.34 -17.67
CA GLN A 143 3.90 -4.60 -17.91
C GLN A 143 3.09 -4.40 -16.64
N GLN A 144 1.77 -4.31 -16.81
CA GLN A 144 0.84 -4.34 -15.69
C GLN A 144 1.14 -5.51 -14.73
N GLY A 145 1.11 -5.22 -13.43
CA GLY A 145 1.38 -6.18 -12.37
C GLY A 145 2.84 -6.28 -11.96
N ASP A 146 3.76 -5.76 -12.78
CA ASP A 146 5.13 -5.49 -12.34
C ASP A 146 5.15 -4.40 -11.27
N VAL A 147 6.22 -4.36 -10.49
CA VAL A 147 6.37 -3.40 -9.40
C VAL A 147 7.69 -2.65 -9.49
N PHE A 148 7.66 -1.36 -9.19
CA PHE A 148 8.86 -0.63 -8.79
C PHE A 148 9.13 -0.93 -7.32
N ALA A 149 10.24 -1.60 -7.02
CA ALA A 149 10.63 -1.90 -5.65
C ALA A 149 12.02 -1.38 -5.33
N LYS A 150 12.11 -0.69 -4.18
CA LYS A 150 13.37 -0.43 -3.48
C LYS A 150 13.42 -1.38 -2.29
N ILE A 151 14.22 -2.44 -2.43
CA ILE A 151 14.33 -3.54 -1.47
C ILE A 151 14.63 -3.00 -0.07
N GLY A 152 13.87 -3.48 0.91
CA GLY A 152 13.94 -3.01 2.30
C GLY A 152 13.30 -1.64 2.57
N SER A 153 12.66 -1.01 1.58
CA SER A 153 12.09 0.34 1.71
C SER A 153 10.63 0.45 1.28
N HIS A 154 10.32 0.21 0.00
CA HIS A 154 8.98 0.47 -0.55
C HIS A 154 8.75 -0.30 -1.86
N VAL A 155 7.48 -0.54 -2.19
CA VAL A 155 7.06 -1.18 -3.43
C VAL A 155 5.78 -0.52 -3.96
N MET A 156 5.70 -0.34 -5.28
CA MET A 156 4.60 0.33 -5.98
C MET A 156 4.24 -0.45 -7.25
N PHE A 157 2.97 -0.71 -7.49
CA PHE A 157 2.51 -1.40 -8.69
C PHE A 157 2.52 -0.47 -9.89
N PHE A 158 3.09 -0.93 -11.01
CA PHE A 158 2.95 -0.25 -12.29
C PHE A 158 1.59 -0.58 -12.93
N LYS A 159 0.74 0.43 -13.10
CA LYS A 159 -0.55 0.30 -13.80
C LYS A 159 -0.41 0.58 -15.29
N GLU A 160 0.22 1.69 -15.65
CA GLU A 160 0.48 2.09 -17.04
C GLU A 160 1.34 3.35 -17.08
N PHE A 161 1.83 3.72 -18.25
CA PHE A 161 2.36 5.06 -18.46
C PHE A 161 1.23 6.07 -18.66
N ALA A 162 1.39 7.29 -18.14
CA ALA A 162 0.42 8.37 -18.32
C ALA A 162 0.42 8.94 -19.75
N SER A 163 1.51 8.72 -20.50
CA SER A 163 1.74 9.22 -21.86
C SER A 163 2.68 8.29 -22.63
N GLU A 164 2.75 8.47 -23.95
CA GLU A 164 3.58 7.65 -24.84
C GLU A 164 5.09 7.84 -24.64
N ASP A 165 5.52 8.96 -24.04
CA ASP A 165 6.93 9.24 -23.75
C ASP A 165 7.48 8.47 -22.53
N GLN A 166 6.61 7.72 -21.84
CA GLN A 166 6.95 6.81 -20.73
C GLN A 166 7.66 7.46 -19.53
N LYS A 167 7.63 8.80 -19.43
CA LYS A 167 8.31 9.53 -18.34
C LYS A 167 7.58 9.45 -17.01
N VAL A 168 6.25 9.30 -17.07
CA VAL A 168 5.37 9.27 -15.90
C VAL A 168 4.62 7.94 -15.87
N ALA A 169 4.78 7.21 -14.77
CA ALA A 169 4.02 6.00 -14.50
C ALA A 169 2.83 6.31 -13.61
N VAL A 170 1.65 5.81 -13.98
CA VAL A 170 0.52 5.66 -13.07
C VAL A 170 0.80 4.43 -12.21
N ILE A 171 0.84 4.63 -10.90
CA ILE A 171 1.15 3.60 -9.92
C ILE A 171 0.01 3.41 -8.92
N ILE A 172 0.00 2.26 -8.26
CA ILE A 172 -0.87 1.99 -7.10
C ILE A 172 0.01 1.53 -5.94
N ASP A 173 -0.10 2.19 -4.80
CA ASP A 173 0.69 1.84 -3.62
C ASP A 173 -0.03 2.17 -2.30
N ALA A 174 0.40 1.49 -1.23
CA ALA A 174 0.07 1.86 0.13
C ALA A 174 1.27 2.59 0.73
N THR A 175 1.14 3.88 1.05
CA THR A 175 2.26 4.67 1.59
C THR A 175 1.85 5.49 2.81
N ARG A 176 2.79 5.65 3.73
CA ARG A 176 2.67 6.53 4.90
C ARG A 176 2.40 7.99 4.51
N SER A 177 2.87 8.44 3.34
CA SER A 177 2.70 9.82 2.90
C SER A 177 1.25 10.18 2.55
N THR A 178 0.45 9.20 2.11
CA THR A 178 -0.98 9.39 1.79
C THR A 178 -1.90 8.80 2.86
N GLY A 179 -1.38 7.94 3.73
CA GLY A 179 -2.17 7.27 4.77
C GLY A 179 -3.12 6.20 4.23
N LYS A 180 -3.01 5.83 2.94
CA LYS A 180 -3.87 4.83 2.29
C LYS A 180 -3.27 4.20 1.06
N VAL A 181 -3.95 3.17 0.56
CA VAL A 181 -3.83 2.70 -0.81
C VAL A 181 -4.40 3.76 -1.75
N SER A 182 -3.63 4.18 -2.74
CA SER A 182 -4.10 5.16 -3.74
C SER A 182 -3.47 4.97 -5.11
N VAL A 183 -4.15 5.49 -6.13
CA VAL A 183 -3.61 5.64 -7.48
C VAL A 183 -2.87 6.98 -7.55
N ARG A 184 -1.61 6.97 -7.98
CA ARG A 184 -0.76 8.17 -8.07
C ARG A 184 0.05 8.17 -9.36
N GLN A 185 0.74 9.27 -9.62
CA GLN A 185 1.69 9.38 -10.71
C GLN A 185 3.09 9.61 -10.13
N GLU A 186 4.09 8.95 -10.72
CA GLU A 186 5.50 9.07 -10.33
C GLU A 186 6.37 9.23 -11.58
N ASN A 187 7.42 10.04 -11.48
CA ASN A 187 8.42 10.17 -12.54
C ASN A 187 9.33 8.94 -12.54
N VAL A 188 9.43 8.26 -13.68
CA VAL A 188 10.14 6.99 -13.82
C VAL A 188 11.65 7.17 -13.61
N GLU A 189 12.24 8.20 -14.21
CA GLU A 189 13.67 8.48 -14.08
C GLU A 189 14.04 8.77 -12.62
N GLU A 190 13.23 9.56 -11.91
CA GLU A 190 13.43 9.81 -10.48
C GLU A 190 13.33 8.54 -9.64
N LEU A 191 12.37 7.66 -9.93
CA LEU A 191 12.25 6.38 -9.22
C LEU A 191 13.51 5.54 -9.39
N LEU A 192 13.98 5.37 -10.63
CA LEU A 192 15.18 4.61 -10.93
C LEU A 192 16.43 5.27 -10.29
N GLY A 193 16.54 6.59 -10.36
CA GLY A 193 17.60 7.37 -9.71
C GLY A 193 17.60 7.25 -8.18
N LYS A 194 16.42 7.09 -7.56
CA LYS A 194 16.26 6.80 -6.11
C LYS A 194 16.59 5.34 -5.75
N GLY A 195 16.94 4.51 -6.73
CA GLY A 195 17.36 3.12 -6.54
C GLY A 195 16.22 2.10 -6.58
N TYR A 196 15.06 2.45 -7.14
CA TYR A 196 14.03 1.46 -7.44
C TYR A 196 14.45 0.61 -8.63
N LYS A 197 14.13 -0.68 -8.59
CA LYS A 197 14.23 -1.59 -9.72
C LYS A 197 12.85 -2.14 -10.06
N ILE A 198 12.68 -2.64 -11.28
CA ILE A 198 11.43 -3.24 -11.72
C ILE A 198 11.49 -4.74 -11.44
N TYR A 199 10.46 -5.28 -10.82
CA TYR A 199 10.32 -6.70 -10.52
C TYR A 199 9.03 -7.26 -11.09
N ARG A 200 9.12 -8.46 -11.63
CA ARG A 200 7.99 -9.26 -12.12
C ARG A 200 7.93 -10.57 -11.36
N LYS A 201 6.74 -10.91 -10.84
CA LYS A 201 6.52 -12.20 -10.17
C LYS A 201 6.87 -13.37 -11.10
N ARG A 202 7.51 -14.40 -10.55
CA ARG A 202 7.79 -15.67 -11.24
C ARG A 202 6.52 -16.49 -11.49
#